data_AF-A0ABD5R3T2-F1
#
_entry.id   AF-A0ABD5R3T2-F1
#
_cell.length_a   1.000
_cell.length_b   1.000
_cell.length_c   1.000
_cell.angle_alpha   90.00
_cell.angle_beta   90.00
_cell.angle_gamma   90.00
#
_symmetry.space_group_name_H-M   'P 1'
#
loop_
_entity.id
_entity.type
_entity.pdbx_description
1 polymer ?
#
loop_
_entity_poly.entity_id
_entity_poly.type
_entity_poly.pdbx_seq_one_letter_code
_entity_poly.pdbx_strand_id
1 'polypeptide(L)'
;MADVRDWLVVYLKGLAMGSADAVPGVSGGTIALIVGIYERLIAAVTAIDPDRIARVLAGIRASDRADARAAFREVDGGFLTVLGAGIGTAVVLVLSLVDALLAAVPVATYGFFFGLIAASAFVLYGAVDLETTGRKAAAVCGFLAAFLASGYAATALGHALPVVFFSGAVAVSAMVLPGLSGSLLLVVLGQYEFMSGTLGAFLDGIAAAAAGEGTAGIVGALPPIVAFLAGGVLGLFTIAHAVRRALEAARAATLAFLVSLIVGALRAPVIEVSMRLADSGGTWGEAFPRFAAAAVAGAVAVIAIDRHAGVLEY
;
A
#
# COMPACT_ATOMS: atom_id res chain seq x y z
N MET A 1 32.87 7.11 -3.61
CA MET A 1 31.77 7.08 -4.59
C MET A 1 31.12 5.72 -4.43
N ALA A 2 29.81 5.65 -4.18
CA ALA A 2 29.13 4.35 -4.12
C ALA A 2 29.31 3.63 -5.46
N ASP A 3 29.67 2.35 -5.40
CA ASP A 3 29.89 1.54 -6.60
C ASP A 3 28.55 1.29 -7.32
N VAL A 4 28.57 1.01 -8.62
CA VAL A 4 27.35 0.65 -9.39
C VAL A 4 26.63 -0.53 -8.72
N ARG A 5 27.42 -1.45 -8.13
CA ARG A 5 26.91 -2.57 -7.34
C ARG A 5 26.09 -2.11 -6.13
N ASP A 6 26.53 -1.08 -5.42
CA ASP A 6 25.81 -0.57 -4.23
C ASP A 6 24.45 0.01 -4.63
N TRP A 7 24.42 0.77 -5.73
CA TRP A 7 23.17 1.30 -6.27
C TRP A 7 22.23 0.20 -6.78
N LEU A 8 22.75 -0.84 -7.42
CA LEU A 8 21.96 -1.99 -7.82
C LEU A 8 21.35 -2.70 -6.61
N VAL A 9 22.11 -2.85 -5.52
CA VAL A 9 21.58 -3.43 -4.28
C VAL A 9 20.46 -2.56 -3.70
N VAL A 10 20.62 -1.23 -3.66
CA VAL A 10 19.55 -0.32 -3.21
C VAL A 10 18.30 -0.45 -4.10
N TYR A 11 18.47 -0.51 -5.41
CA TYR A 11 17.38 -0.70 -6.37
C TYR A 11 16.63 -2.02 -6.13
N LEU A 12 17.34 -3.15 -5.98
CA LEU A 12 16.73 -4.46 -5.72
C LEU A 12 16.01 -4.52 -4.37
N LYS A 13 16.54 -3.84 -3.34
CA LYS A 13 15.85 -3.71 -2.06
C LYS A 13 14.57 -2.87 -2.20
N GLY A 14 14.62 -1.81 -3.02
CA GLY A 14 13.44 -1.04 -3.41
C GLY A 14 12.41 -1.89 -4.15
N LEU A 15 12.85 -2.76 -5.06
CA LEU A 15 12.00 -3.69 -5.79
C LEU A 15 11.29 -4.67 -4.84
N ALA A 16 12.02 -5.24 -3.87
CA ALA A 16 11.45 -6.12 -2.86
C ALA A 16 10.43 -5.39 -1.97
N MET A 17 10.78 -4.19 -1.50
CA MET A 17 9.90 -3.35 -0.69
C MET A 17 8.62 -2.97 -1.43
N GLY A 18 8.72 -2.46 -2.67
CA GLY A 18 7.57 -2.08 -3.47
C GLY A 18 6.68 -3.26 -3.86
N SER A 19 7.26 -4.45 -4.04
CA SER A 19 6.48 -5.66 -4.32
C SER A 19 5.62 -6.04 -3.12
N ALA A 20 6.17 -5.93 -1.91
CA ALA A 20 5.43 -6.14 -0.68
C ALA A 20 4.34 -5.07 -0.47
N ASP A 21 4.63 -3.79 -0.72
CA ASP A 21 3.64 -2.73 -0.55
C ASP A 21 2.49 -2.81 -1.56
N ALA A 22 2.74 -3.33 -2.77
CA ALA A 22 1.70 -3.51 -3.79
C ALA A 22 0.75 -4.68 -3.49
N VAL A 23 1.17 -5.69 -2.72
CA VAL A 23 0.37 -6.88 -2.41
C VAL A 23 -0.39 -6.71 -1.08
N PRO A 24 -1.74 -6.80 -1.06
CA PRO A 24 -2.51 -6.64 0.16
C PRO A 24 -2.09 -7.61 1.27
N GLY A 25 -1.81 -7.09 2.47
CA GLY A 25 -1.47 -7.92 3.64
C GLY A 25 0.03 -8.13 3.86
N VAL A 26 0.89 -7.72 2.93
CA VAL A 26 2.35 -7.66 3.14
C VAL A 26 2.76 -6.20 3.40
N SER A 27 3.73 -5.97 4.30
CA SER A 27 4.23 -4.62 4.66
C SER A 27 5.62 -4.39 4.09
N GLY A 28 5.78 -3.39 3.22
CA GLY A 28 7.09 -2.99 2.70
C GLY A 28 8.02 -2.46 3.79
N GLY A 29 7.49 -1.80 4.83
CA GLY A 29 8.25 -1.41 6.02
C GLY A 29 8.89 -2.61 6.74
N THR A 30 8.18 -3.73 6.83
CA THR A 30 8.74 -4.98 7.37
C THR A 30 9.83 -5.56 6.46
N ILE A 31 9.63 -5.56 5.13
CA ILE A 31 10.67 -5.98 4.18
C ILE A 31 11.91 -5.07 4.29
N ALA A 32 11.72 -3.76 4.44
CA ALA A 32 12.80 -2.80 4.61
C ALA A 32 13.65 -3.08 5.86
N LEU A 33 13.03 -3.55 6.95
CA LEU A 33 13.73 -4.01 8.16
C LEU A 33 14.53 -5.30 7.88
N ILE A 34 13.89 -6.31 7.28
CA ILE A 34 14.52 -7.61 6.97
C ILE A 34 15.75 -7.42 6.08
N VAL A 35 15.67 -6.55 5.08
CA VAL A 35 16.79 -6.29 4.15
C VAL A 35 17.76 -5.21 4.67
N GLY A 36 17.56 -4.71 5.91
CA GLY A 36 18.47 -3.80 6.61
C GLY A 36 18.63 -2.43 5.95
N ILE A 37 17.54 -1.83 5.44
CA ILE A 37 17.55 -0.46 4.90
C ILE A 37 16.62 0.49 5.63
N TYR A 38 15.83 -0.02 6.58
CA TYR A 38 14.79 0.75 7.23
C TYR A 38 15.34 1.97 7.97
N GLU A 39 16.42 1.82 8.74
CA GLU A 39 17.02 2.92 9.50
C GLU A 39 17.51 4.04 8.57
N ARG A 40 18.15 3.68 7.46
CA ARG A 40 18.61 4.63 6.44
C ARG A 40 17.44 5.31 5.74
N LEU A 41 16.37 4.56 5.45
CA LEU A 41 15.13 5.10 4.87
C LEU A 41 14.49 6.13 5.80
N ILE A 42 14.30 5.79 7.07
CA ILE A 42 13.72 6.71 8.05
C ILE A 42 14.61 7.94 8.24
N ALA A 43 15.93 7.78 8.37
CA ALA A 43 16.85 8.92 8.46
C ALA A 43 16.78 9.84 7.23
N ALA A 44 16.74 9.28 6.01
CA ALA A 44 16.64 10.04 4.77
C ALA A 44 15.30 10.78 4.64
N VAL A 45 14.18 10.11 4.97
CA VAL A 45 12.83 10.71 4.91
C VAL A 45 12.66 11.79 5.98
N THR A 46 13.14 11.55 7.20
CA THR A 46 13.07 12.54 8.30
C THR A 46 14.03 13.72 8.12
N ALA A 47 15.07 13.57 7.30
CA ALA A 47 15.91 14.68 6.88
C ALA A 47 15.21 15.62 5.88
N ILE A 48 14.06 15.23 5.31
CA ILE A 48 13.29 16.09 4.41
C ILE A 48 12.60 17.17 5.24
N ASP A 49 12.91 18.42 4.92
CA ASP A 49 12.31 19.62 5.54
C ASP A 49 11.88 20.59 4.41
N PRO A 50 10.81 21.39 4.60
CA PRO A 50 10.37 22.37 3.60
C PRO A 50 11.49 23.27 3.05
N ASP A 51 12.45 23.68 3.89
CA ASP A 51 13.58 24.53 3.47
C ASP A 51 14.55 23.77 2.57
N ARG A 52 14.79 22.48 2.86
CA ARG A 52 15.63 21.60 2.03
C ARG A 52 14.98 21.31 0.69
N ILE A 53 13.66 21.07 0.67
CA ILE A 53 12.89 20.91 -0.56
C ILE A 53 13.00 22.18 -1.41
N ALA A 54 12.78 23.36 -0.82
CA ALA A 54 12.87 24.64 -1.52
C ALA A 54 14.26 24.87 -2.14
N ARG A 55 15.35 24.56 -1.41
CA ARG A 55 16.73 24.64 -1.93
C ARG A 55 17.01 23.67 -3.07
N VAL A 56 16.52 22.44 -2.98
CA VAL A 56 16.64 21.46 -4.09
C VAL A 56 15.90 21.97 -5.33
N LEU A 57 14.69 22.52 -5.17
CA LEU A 57 13.88 23.05 -6.27
C LEU A 57 14.46 24.35 -6.86
N ALA A 58 15.13 25.19 -6.06
CA ALA A 58 15.79 26.40 -6.52
C ALA A 58 16.92 26.11 -7.54
N GLY A 59 17.49 24.91 -7.52
CA GLY A 59 18.52 24.44 -8.45
C GLY A 59 18.13 24.38 -9.93
N ILE A 60 16.86 24.65 -10.26
CA ILE A 60 16.40 24.88 -11.64
C ILE A 60 17.10 26.11 -12.25
N ARG A 61 17.47 27.10 -11.42
CA ARG A 61 18.30 28.25 -11.83
C ARG A 61 19.78 27.87 -11.80
N ALA A 62 20.52 28.26 -12.85
CA ALA A 62 21.93 27.91 -12.99
C ALA A 62 22.82 28.44 -11.85
N SER A 63 22.43 29.55 -11.20
CA SER A 63 23.13 30.16 -10.06
C SER A 63 23.08 29.32 -8.78
N ASP A 64 22.03 28.51 -8.62
CA ASP A 64 21.71 27.88 -7.32
C ASP A 64 22.03 26.37 -7.31
N ARG A 65 22.65 25.86 -8.39
CA ARG A 65 22.94 24.42 -8.56
C ARG A 65 23.87 23.83 -7.50
N ALA A 66 24.82 24.62 -7.01
CA ALA A 66 25.76 24.16 -5.98
C ALA A 66 25.03 23.94 -4.64
N ASP A 67 24.16 24.87 -4.25
CA ASP A 67 23.34 24.78 -3.04
C ASP A 67 22.28 23.68 -3.16
N ALA A 68 21.62 23.57 -4.31
CA ALA A 68 20.67 22.48 -4.58
C ALA A 68 21.32 21.09 -4.49
N ARG A 69 22.57 20.94 -4.97
CA ARG A 69 23.32 19.69 -4.86
C ARG A 69 23.75 19.39 -3.42
N ALA A 70 24.03 20.42 -2.62
CA ALA A 70 24.30 20.26 -1.20
C ALA A 70 23.03 19.81 -0.46
N ALA A 71 21.90 20.50 -0.67
CA ALA A 71 20.60 20.13 -0.10
C ALA A 71 20.17 18.71 -0.49
N PHE A 72 20.40 18.29 -1.75
CA PHE A 72 20.12 16.92 -2.20
C PHE A 72 20.98 15.86 -1.49
N ARG A 73 22.22 16.19 -1.11
CA ARG A 73 23.08 15.31 -0.32
C ARG A 73 22.68 15.28 1.15
N GLU A 74 22.22 16.39 1.71
CA GLU A 74 21.73 16.48 3.09
C GLU A 74 20.54 15.54 3.35
N VAL A 75 19.71 15.28 2.33
CA VAL A 75 18.54 14.37 2.42
C VAL A 75 18.82 12.95 1.92
N ASP A 76 20.08 12.60 1.64
CA ASP A 76 20.45 11.34 0.97
C ASP A 76 19.63 11.08 -0.31
N GLY A 77 19.47 12.13 -1.12
CA GLY A 77 18.57 12.11 -2.29
C GLY A 77 18.95 11.06 -3.32
N GLY A 78 20.24 10.69 -3.42
CA GLY A 78 20.69 9.62 -4.30
C GLY A 78 20.10 8.27 -3.90
N PHE A 79 20.14 7.95 -2.60
CA PHE A 79 19.49 6.76 -2.05
C PHE A 79 17.98 6.77 -2.26
N LEU A 80 17.31 7.87 -1.93
CA LEU A 80 15.85 7.99 -2.11
C LEU A 80 15.45 7.82 -3.57
N THR A 81 16.24 8.36 -4.50
CA THR A 81 15.95 8.25 -5.94
C THR A 81 16.08 6.81 -6.42
N VAL A 82 17.18 6.12 -6.08
CA VAL A 82 17.41 4.74 -6.55
C VAL A 82 16.45 3.74 -5.87
N LEU A 83 16.20 3.92 -4.57
CA LEU A 83 15.21 3.13 -3.85
C LEU A 83 13.80 3.36 -4.40
N GLY A 84 13.42 4.62 -4.58
CA GLY A 84 12.13 5.02 -5.13
C GLY A 84 11.92 4.52 -6.56
N ALA A 85 12.96 4.49 -7.38
CA ALA A 85 12.91 3.85 -8.70
C ALA A 85 12.59 2.36 -8.59
N GLY A 86 13.27 1.63 -7.70
CA GLY A 86 12.98 0.22 -7.44
C GLY A 86 11.54 -0.02 -6.96
N ILE A 87 11.07 0.78 -6.00
CA ILE A 87 9.68 0.73 -5.49
C ILE A 87 8.70 1.00 -6.62
N GLY A 88 8.90 2.08 -7.39
CA GLY A 88 8.03 2.45 -8.51
C GLY A 88 7.95 1.38 -9.58
N THR A 89 9.09 0.77 -9.95
CA THR A 89 9.12 -0.37 -10.88
C THR A 89 8.34 -1.56 -10.33
N ALA A 90 8.52 -1.92 -9.06
CA ALA A 90 7.77 -3.02 -8.46
C ALA A 90 6.26 -2.77 -8.42
N VAL A 91 5.84 -1.57 -8.00
CA VAL A 91 4.42 -1.20 -7.94
C VAL A 91 3.78 -1.30 -9.32
N VAL A 92 4.42 -0.78 -10.36
CA VAL A 92 3.93 -0.90 -11.75
C VAL A 92 3.81 -2.37 -12.14
N LEU A 93 4.87 -3.17 -11.98
CA LEU A 93 4.87 -4.57 -12.38
C LEU A 93 3.80 -5.40 -11.64
N VAL A 94 3.70 -5.23 -10.33
CA VAL A 94 2.77 -6.00 -9.48
C VAL A 94 1.34 -5.56 -9.73
N LEU A 95 1.05 -4.25 -9.81
CA LEU A 95 -0.32 -3.80 -10.06
C LEU A 95 -0.79 -4.15 -11.47
N SER A 96 0.07 -4.08 -12.50
CA SER A 96 -0.27 -4.59 -13.83
C SER A 96 -0.52 -6.10 -13.85
N LEU A 97 0.27 -6.88 -13.11
CA LEU A 97 0.04 -8.32 -12.95
C LEU A 97 -1.30 -8.59 -12.24
N VAL A 98 -1.58 -7.86 -11.16
CA VAL A 98 -2.83 -7.99 -10.40
C VAL A 98 -4.03 -7.65 -11.29
N ASP A 99 -3.96 -6.56 -12.05
CA ASP A 99 -5.02 -6.18 -12.99
C ASP A 99 -5.29 -7.29 -14.02
N ALA A 100 -4.24 -7.85 -14.62
CA ALA A 100 -4.35 -9.00 -15.52
C ALA A 100 -4.97 -10.24 -14.84
N LEU A 101 -4.61 -10.52 -13.58
CA LEU A 101 -5.16 -11.64 -12.81
C LEU A 101 -6.61 -11.40 -12.39
N LEU A 102 -7.01 -10.16 -12.10
CA LEU A 102 -8.38 -9.77 -11.81
C LEU A 102 -9.26 -9.90 -13.07
N ALA A 103 -8.72 -9.61 -14.24
CA ALA A 103 -9.41 -9.82 -15.51
C ALA A 103 -9.55 -11.32 -15.85
N ALA A 104 -8.50 -12.12 -15.65
CA ALA A 104 -8.48 -13.52 -16.09
C ALA A 104 -9.13 -14.50 -15.10
N VAL A 105 -8.84 -14.37 -13.79
CA VAL A 105 -9.24 -15.32 -12.74
C VAL A 105 -9.71 -14.63 -11.45
N PRO A 106 -10.72 -13.75 -11.51
CA PRO A 106 -11.10 -12.87 -10.39
C PRO A 106 -11.38 -13.62 -9.09
N VAL A 107 -12.13 -14.73 -9.16
CA VAL A 107 -12.47 -15.55 -7.98
C VAL A 107 -11.22 -16.07 -7.25
N ALA A 108 -10.22 -16.52 -8.01
CA ALA A 108 -8.97 -17.00 -7.42
C ALA A 108 -8.15 -15.84 -6.87
N THR A 109 -8.08 -14.71 -7.57
CA THR A 109 -7.33 -13.52 -7.14
C THR A 109 -7.88 -12.93 -5.84
N TYR A 110 -9.20 -12.76 -5.71
CA TYR A 110 -9.82 -12.33 -4.46
C TYR A 110 -9.73 -13.39 -3.36
N GLY A 111 -9.79 -14.68 -3.71
CA GLY A 111 -9.49 -15.76 -2.77
C GLY A 111 -8.08 -15.63 -2.21
N PHE A 112 -7.08 -15.42 -3.07
CA PHE A 112 -5.70 -15.19 -2.68
C PHE A 112 -5.56 -13.97 -1.75
N PHE A 113 -6.16 -12.83 -2.09
CA PHE A 113 -6.19 -11.65 -1.22
C PHE A 113 -6.86 -11.91 0.12
N PHE A 114 -8.00 -12.61 0.14
CA PHE A 114 -8.64 -13.02 1.38
C PHE A 114 -7.68 -13.83 2.27
N GLY A 115 -6.96 -14.77 1.66
CA GLY A 115 -5.92 -15.55 2.33
C GLY A 115 -4.81 -14.71 2.96
N LEU A 116 -4.25 -13.78 2.18
CA LEU A 116 -3.22 -12.86 2.68
C LEU A 116 -3.74 -12.04 3.87
N ILE A 117 -4.91 -11.43 3.72
CA ILE A 117 -5.54 -10.58 4.75
C ILE A 117 -5.81 -11.39 6.02
N ALA A 118 -6.35 -12.60 5.87
CA ALA A 118 -6.69 -13.46 7.00
C ALA A 118 -5.45 -13.92 7.76
N ALA A 119 -4.39 -14.29 7.03
CA ALA A 119 -3.12 -14.66 7.64
C ALA A 119 -2.46 -13.47 8.35
N SER A 120 -2.48 -12.27 7.77
CA SER A 120 -1.95 -11.08 8.44
C SER A 120 -2.73 -10.73 9.71
N ALA A 121 -4.07 -10.86 9.70
CA ALA A 121 -4.88 -10.73 10.91
C ALA A 121 -4.52 -11.78 11.96
N PHE A 122 -4.31 -13.03 11.54
CA PHE A 122 -3.95 -14.14 12.42
C PHE A 122 -2.58 -13.94 13.07
N VAL A 123 -1.56 -13.56 12.30
CA VAL A 123 -0.21 -13.27 12.79
C VAL A 123 -0.25 -12.15 13.83
N LEU A 124 -1.03 -11.09 13.58
CA LEU A 124 -1.14 -9.95 14.48
C LEU A 124 -2.10 -10.16 15.66
N TYR A 125 -2.88 -11.24 15.67
CA TYR A 125 -3.88 -11.51 16.71
C TYR A 125 -3.26 -11.62 18.10
N GLY A 126 -2.05 -12.18 18.21
CA GLY A 126 -1.32 -12.30 19.48
C GLY A 126 -0.94 -10.96 20.11
N ALA A 127 -0.89 -9.87 19.32
CA ALA A 127 -0.62 -8.52 19.81
C ALA A 127 -1.88 -7.78 20.29
N VAL A 128 -3.07 -8.40 20.16
CA VAL A 128 -4.35 -7.80 20.55
C VAL A 128 -4.69 -8.16 21.99
N ASP A 129 -4.96 -7.12 22.78
CA ASP A 129 -5.41 -7.24 24.15
C ASP A 129 -6.78 -6.54 24.30
N LEU A 130 -7.77 -7.26 24.85
CA LEU A 130 -9.16 -6.84 24.97
C LEU A 130 -9.65 -6.79 26.43
N GLU A 131 -8.75 -6.66 27.41
CA GLU A 131 -9.14 -6.69 28.82
C GLU A 131 -10.05 -5.52 29.23
N THR A 132 -9.85 -4.33 28.67
CA THR A 132 -10.59 -3.12 29.05
C THR A 132 -11.73 -2.78 28.09
N THR A 133 -12.76 -2.10 28.59
CA THR A 133 -13.89 -1.60 27.79
C THR A 133 -13.43 -0.68 26.66
N GLY A 134 -12.40 0.15 26.90
CA GLY A 134 -11.82 1.02 25.87
C GLY A 134 -11.19 0.24 24.72
N ARG A 135 -10.45 -0.84 25.02
CA ARG A 135 -9.85 -1.72 23.99
C ARG A 135 -10.92 -2.48 23.19
N LYS A 136 -11.96 -2.97 23.86
CA LYS A 136 -13.13 -3.60 23.19
C LYS A 136 -13.85 -2.62 22.27
N ALA A 137 -14.09 -1.38 22.74
CA ALA A 137 -14.70 -0.34 21.93
C ALA A 137 -13.85 -0.02 20.69
N ALA A 138 -12.52 0.10 20.86
CA ALA A 138 -11.60 0.31 19.75
C ALA A 138 -11.65 -0.84 18.72
N ALA A 139 -11.66 -2.09 19.17
CA ALA A 139 -11.82 -3.26 18.30
C ALA A 139 -13.14 -3.22 17.51
N VAL A 140 -14.27 -2.98 18.19
CA VAL A 140 -15.58 -2.88 17.55
C VAL A 140 -15.62 -1.74 16.54
N CYS A 141 -15.08 -0.57 16.89
CA CYS A 141 -14.98 0.56 15.97
C CYS A 141 -14.14 0.23 14.73
N GLY A 142 -12.98 -0.44 14.90
CA GLY A 142 -12.13 -0.85 13.79
C GLY A 142 -12.85 -1.85 12.87
N PHE A 143 -13.45 -2.89 13.44
CA PHE A 143 -14.21 -3.88 12.69
C PHE A 143 -15.37 -3.23 11.91
N LEU A 144 -16.21 -2.43 12.59
CA LEU A 144 -17.35 -1.77 11.94
C LEU A 144 -16.91 -0.78 10.87
N ALA A 145 -15.84 -0.02 11.10
CA ALA A 145 -15.31 0.90 10.09
C ALA A 145 -14.93 0.16 8.81
N ALA A 146 -14.16 -0.93 8.91
CA ALA A 146 -13.77 -1.72 7.75
C ALA A 146 -14.93 -2.50 7.13
N PHE A 147 -15.78 -3.11 7.95
CA PHE A 147 -16.90 -3.92 7.49
C PHE A 147 -17.93 -3.08 6.72
N LEU A 148 -18.21 -1.86 7.20
CA LEU A 148 -19.09 -0.92 6.52
C LEU A 148 -18.41 -0.35 5.26
N ALA A 149 -17.15 0.07 5.36
CA ALA A 149 -16.39 0.64 4.23
C ALA A 149 -16.25 -0.36 3.07
N SER A 150 -15.90 -1.62 3.34
CA SER A 150 -15.76 -2.68 2.32
C SER A 150 -17.07 -3.13 1.66
N GLY A 151 -18.20 -2.56 2.07
CA GLY A 151 -19.54 -2.93 1.64
C GLY A 151 -20.10 -2.16 0.46
N TYR A 152 -21.44 -2.18 0.37
CA TYR A 152 -22.22 -1.24 -0.44
C TYR A 152 -21.88 0.23 -0.19
N ALA A 153 -21.27 0.57 0.95
CA ALA A 153 -20.81 1.93 1.19
C ALA A 153 -19.62 2.31 0.31
N ALA A 154 -18.71 1.39 -0.05
CA ALA A 154 -17.64 1.66 -1.02
C ALA A 154 -18.21 1.99 -2.40
N THR A 155 -19.21 1.24 -2.86
CA THR A 155 -19.88 1.52 -4.13
C THR A 155 -20.71 2.81 -4.10
N ALA A 156 -21.26 3.18 -2.94
CA ALA A 156 -22.01 4.44 -2.77
C ALA A 156 -21.12 5.69 -2.62
N LEU A 157 -19.94 5.57 -1.99
CA LEU A 157 -18.96 6.67 -1.86
C LEU A 157 -18.27 7.01 -3.20
N GLY A 158 -18.19 6.03 -4.10
CA GLY A 158 -17.59 6.17 -5.43
C GLY A 158 -16.09 6.48 -5.39
N HIS A 159 -15.58 7.01 -6.49
CA HIS A 159 -14.15 7.30 -6.70
C HIS A 159 -13.89 8.81 -6.89
N ALA A 160 -14.64 9.64 -6.17
CA ALA A 160 -14.46 11.09 -6.24
C ALA A 160 -13.05 11.48 -5.79
N LEU A 161 -12.46 12.51 -6.41
CA LEU A 161 -11.09 12.95 -6.11
C LEU A 161 -10.80 13.19 -4.62
N PRO A 162 -11.71 13.74 -3.79
CA PRO A 162 -11.48 13.83 -2.36
C PRO A 162 -11.32 12.47 -1.67
N VAL A 163 -12.11 11.47 -2.07
CA VAL A 163 -12.02 10.11 -1.53
C VAL A 163 -10.67 9.48 -1.90
N VAL A 164 -10.26 9.64 -3.15
CA VAL A 164 -8.95 9.17 -3.64
C VAL A 164 -7.79 9.86 -2.91
N PHE A 165 -7.90 11.17 -2.69
CA PHE A 165 -6.93 11.95 -1.92
C PHE A 165 -6.79 11.44 -0.49
N PHE A 166 -7.89 11.27 0.25
CA PHE A 166 -7.82 10.74 1.62
C PHE A 166 -7.34 9.29 1.66
N SER A 167 -7.67 8.50 0.64
CA SER A 167 -7.18 7.12 0.52
C SER A 167 -5.67 7.07 0.30
N GLY A 168 -5.13 7.96 -0.53
CA GLY A 168 -3.68 8.15 -0.67
C GLY A 168 -3.02 8.57 0.63
N ALA A 169 -3.62 9.52 1.36
CA ALA A 169 -3.11 9.98 2.65
C ALA A 169 -3.00 8.84 3.66
N VAL A 170 -4.04 8.00 3.78
CA VAL A 170 -4.04 6.87 4.71
C VAL A 170 -3.08 5.76 4.25
N ALA A 171 -3.17 5.35 2.98
CA ALA A 171 -2.40 4.22 2.45
C ALA A 171 -0.90 4.48 2.44
N VAL A 172 -0.45 5.62 1.92
CA VAL A 172 0.98 5.96 1.86
C VAL A 172 1.56 6.16 3.25
N SER A 173 0.80 6.74 4.19
CA SER A 173 1.23 6.85 5.59
C SER A 173 1.44 5.49 6.25
N ALA A 174 0.58 4.52 5.93
CA ALA A 174 0.69 3.17 6.45
C ALA A 174 1.88 2.40 5.86
N MET A 175 2.27 2.66 4.61
CA MET A 175 3.45 2.03 3.97
C MET A 175 4.78 2.39 4.68
N VAL A 176 4.84 3.53 5.38
CA VAL A 176 6.04 3.95 6.12
C VAL A 176 6.13 3.32 7.50
N LEU A 177 5.01 2.88 8.08
CA LEU A 177 4.97 2.26 9.40
C LEU A 177 5.18 0.74 9.28
N PRO A 178 6.21 0.16 9.90
CA PRO A 178 6.42 -1.29 9.92
C PRO A 178 5.21 -2.02 10.48
N GLY A 179 4.84 -3.14 9.86
CA GLY A 179 3.72 -3.96 10.29
C GLY A 179 2.35 -3.46 9.85
N LEU A 180 2.26 -2.31 9.16
CA LEU A 180 1.04 -1.87 8.48
C LEU A 180 1.19 -1.97 6.96
N SER A 181 0.13 -2.42 6.27
CA SER A 181 0.10 -2.60 4.81
C SER A 181 -0.79 -1.52 4.18
N GLY A 182 -0.22 -0.65 3.36
CA GLY A 182 -0.97 0.42 2.69
C GLY A 182 -1.96 -0.10 1.64
N SER A 183 -1.57 -1.12 0.88
CA SER A 183 -2.46 -1.82 -0.07
C SER A 183 -3.65 -2.48 0.62
N LEU A 184 -3.46 -3.02 1.83
CA LEU A 184 -4.55 -3.51 2.65
C LEU A 184 -5.54 -2.41 3.03
N LEU A 185 -5.05 -1.24 3.46
CA LEU A 185 -5.92 -0.10 3.74
C LEU A 185 -6.65 0.38 2.47
N LEU A 186 -6.04 0.30 1.28
CA LEU A 186 -6.74 0.58 0.03
C LEU A 186 -7.85 -0.42 -0.28
N VAL A 187 -7.65 -1.70 0.05
CA VAL A 187 -8.71 -2.72 -0.08
C VAL A 187 -9.84 -2.40 0.90
N VAL A 188 -9.53 -2.04 2.15
CA VAL A 188 -10.54 -1.64 3.15
C VAL A 188 -11.37 -0.44 2.68
N LEU A 189 -10.71 0.54 2.05
CA LEU A 189 -11.33 1.76 1.54
C LEU A 189 -12.01 1.56 0.16
N GLY A 190 -11.96 0.35 -0.41
CA GLY A 190 -12.54 0.06 -1.72
C GLY A 190 -11.86 0.81 -2.89
N GLN A 191 -10.65 1.31 -2.71
CA GLN A 191 -9.92 2.07 -3.73
C GLN A 191 -8.80 1.27 -4.41
N TYR A 192 -8.48 0.08 -3.92
CA TYR A 192 -7.37 -0.72 -4.45
C TYR A 192 -7.55 -1.04 -5.95
N GLU A 193 -8.70 -1.61 -6.33
CA GLU A 193 -8.97 -1.99 -7.73
C GLU A 193 -9.07 -0.76 -8.63
N PHE A 194 -9.76 0.29 -8.18
CA PHE A 194 -9.85 1.55 -8.91
C PHE A 194 -8.47 2.15 -9.20
N MET A 195 -7.58 2.20 -8.20
CA MET A 195 -6.23 2.73 -8.38
C MET A 195 -5.34 1.81 -9.22
N SER A 196 -5.49 0.49 -9.09
CA SER A 196 -4.80 -0.49 -9.93
C SER A 196 -5.17 -0.33 -11.40
N GLY A 197 -6.47 -0.27 -11.70
CA GLY A 197 -6.98 -0.05 -13.06
C GLY A 197 -6.64 1.34 -13.60
N THR A 198 -6.66 2.37 -12.75
CA THR A 198 -6.23 3.73 -13.14
C THR A 198 -4.75 3.74 -13.55
N LEU A 199 -3.89 3.02 -12.82
CA LEU A 199 -2.48 2.89 -13.19
C LEU A 199 -2.32 2.10 -14.49
N GLY A 200 -3.07 1.00 -14.67
CA GLY A 200 -3.10 0.25 -15.93
C GLY A 200 -3.48 1.12 -17.12
N ALA A 201 -4.59 1.86 -17.02
CA ALA A 201 -5.06 2.77 -18.06
C ALA A 201 -4.06 3.91 -18.37
N PHE A 202 -3.32 4.38 -17.36
CA PHE A 202 -2.25 5.36 -17.56
C PHE A 202 -1.09 4.76 -18.37
N LEU A 203 -0.67 3.53 -18.06
CA LEU A 203 0.40 2.84 -18.78
C LEU A 203 0.00 2.50 -20.22
N ASP A 204 -1.22 2.01 -20.41
CA ASP A 204 -1.78 1.77 -21.74
C ASP A 204 -1.87 3.08 -22.54
N GLY A 205 -2.24 4.18 -21.87
CA GLY A 205 -2.24 5.51 -22.45
C GLY A 205 -0.85 5.98 -22.88
N ILE A 206 0.22 5.65 -22.13
CA ILE A 206 1.60 5.94 -22.51
C ILE A 206 1.99 5.13 -23.75
N ALA A 207 1.66 3.83 -23.78
CA ALA A 207 1.94 2.97 -24.92
C ALA A 207 1.21 3.45 -26.19
N ALA A 208 -0.07 3.79 -26.07
CA ALA A 208 -0.89 4.34 -27.15
C ALA A 208 -0.33 5.69 -27.65
N ALA A 209 0.09 6.59 -26.74
CA ALA A 209 0.70 7.85 -27.11
C ALA A 209 2.03 7.65 -27.87
N ALA A 210 2.85 6.69 -27.44
CA ALA A 210 4.09 6.32 -28.13
C ALA A 210 3.83 5.72 -29.53
N ALA A 211 2.70 5.03 -29.70
CA ALA A 211 2.24 4.50 -31.00
C ALA A 211 1.55 5.57 -31.89
N GLY A 212 1.31 6.78 -31.37
CA GLY A 212 0.63 7.85 -32.11
C GLY A 212 -0.90 7.78 -32.08
N GLU A 213 -1.48 6.94 -31.21
CA GLU A 213 -2.93 6.70 -31.10
C GLU A 213 -3.66 7.68 -30.18
N GLY A 214 -2.94 8.62 -29.55
CA GLY A 214 -3.47 9.70 -28.73
C GLY A 214 -3.13 9.61 -27.24
N THR A 215 -3.59 10.58 -26.45
CA THR A 215 -3.26 10.72 -25.01
C THR A 215 -4.46 10.60 -24.08
N ALA A 216 -5.61 10.14 -24.58
CA ALA A 216 -6.86 10.11 -23.83
C ALA A 216 -6.76 9.30 -22.52
N GLY A 217 -6.12 8.12 -22.56
CA GLY A 217 -5.88 7.29 -21.38
C GLY A 217 -5.03 7.99 -20.31
N ILE A 218 -4.00 8.72 -20.74
CA ILE A 218 -3.14 9.52 -19.84
C ILE A 218 -3.97 10.63 -19.18
N VAL A 219 -4.70 11.41 -19.97
CA VAL A 219 -5.47 12.57 -19.48
C VAL A 219 -6.57 12.14 -18.52
N GLY A 220 -7.22 11.00 -18.76
CA GLY A 220 -8.26 10.45 -17.88
C GLY A 220 -7.73 9.91 -16.56
N ALA A 221 -6.57 9.23 -16.58
CA ALA A 221 -5.99 8.59 -15.40
C ALA A 221 -5.17 9.55 -14.53
N LEU A 222 -4.70 10.68 -15.08
CA LEU A 222 -3.82 11.60 -14.37
C LEU A 222 -4.47 12.26 -13.12
N PRO A 223 -5.72 12.76 -13.15
CA PRO A 223 -6.30 13.44 -11.99
C PRO A 223 -6.42 12.55 -10.74
N PRO A 224 -6.91 11.30 -10.80
CA PRO A 224 -6.92 10.41 -9.63
C PRO A 224 -5.50 10.07 -9.13
N ILE A 225 -4.54 9.83 -10.03
CA ILE A 225 -3.13 9.58 -9.65
C ILE A 225 -2.55 10.78 -8.90
N VAL A 226 -2.74 11.99 -9.41
CA VAL A 226 -2.25 13.22 -8.78
C VAL A 226 -2.93 13.44 -7.43
N ALA A 227 -4.25 13.25 -7.33
CA ALA A 227 -4.98 13.36 -6.07
C ALA A 227 -4.46 12.35 -5.03
N PHE A 228 -4.26 11.09 -5.44
CA PHE A 228 -3.72 10.04 -4.60
C PHE A 228 -2.32 10.37 -4.08
N LEU A 229 -1.41 10.78 -4.96
CA LEU A 229 -0.03 11.13 -4.60
C LEU A 229 0.03 12.38 -3.71
N ALA A 230 -0.76 13.41 -4.02
CA ALA A 230 -0.85 14.62 -3.20
C ALA A 230 -1.36 14.30 -1.80
N GLY A 231 -2.39 13.45 -1.71
CA GLY A 231 -2.89 12.91 -0.46
C GLY A 231 -1.81 12.16 0.30
N GLY A 232 -1.09 11.26 -0.38
CA GLY A 232 -0.01 10.48 0.22
C GLY A 232 1.13 11.32 0.79
N VAL A 233 1.58 12.35 0.06
CA VAL A 233 2.57 13.31 0.56
C VAL A 233 2.06 14.03 1.80
N LEU A 234 0.84 14.55 1.79
CA LEU A 234 0.26 15.21 2.97
C LEU A 234 0.10 14.26 4.15
N GLY A 235 -0.37 13.03 3.88
CA GLY A 235 -0.55 11.98 4.86
C GLY A 235 0.76 11.60 5.55
N LEU A 236 1.83 11.45 4.78
CA LEU A 236 3.16 11.11 5.30
C LEU A 236 3.61 12.09 6.40
N PHE A 237 3.31 13.38 6.25
CA PHE A 237 3.63 14.40 7.26
C PHE A 237 2.59 14.52 8.37
N THR A 238 1.33 14.10 8.17
CA THR A 238 0.23 14.34 9.13
C THR A 238 -0.28 13.05 9.80
N ILE A 239 -0.80 12.11 9.01
CA ILE A 239 -1.39 10.86 9.50
C ILE A 239 -0.33 9.96 10.13
N ALA A 240 0.88 9.89 9.58
CA ALA A 240 1.96 9.11 10.19
C ALA A 240 2.26 9.57 11.63
N HIS A 241 2.18 10.88 11.88
CA HIS A 241 2.32 11.47 13.22
C HIS A 241 1.13 11.12 14.12
N ALA A 242 -0.09 11.13 13.59
CA ALA A 242 -1.29 10.79 14.34
C ALA A 242 -1.29 9.32 14.76
N VAL A 243 -0.97 8.39 13.85
CA VAL A 243 -0.88 6.95 14.15
C VAL A 243 0.22 6.67 15.16
N ARG A 244 1.40 7.29 15.00
CA ARG A 244 2.50 7.16 15.98
C ARG A 244 2.07 7.63 17.37
N ARG A 245 1.44 8.80 17.46
CA ARG A 245 0.90 9.30 18.73
C ARG A 245 -0.16 8.38 19.34
N ALA A 246 -1.03 7.79 18.53
CA ALA A 246 -2.02 6.84 19.00
C ALA A 246 -1.36 5.57 19.57
N LEU A 247 -0.34 5.05 18.89
CA LEU A 247 0.45 3.91 19.37
C LEU A 247 1.21 4.24 20.67
N GLU A 248 1.78 5.44 20.80
CA GLU A 248 2.46 5.88 22.03
C GLU A 248 1.49 6.06 23.21
N ALA A 249 0.32 6.66 22.97
CA ALA A 249 -0.66 6.94 24.02
C ALA A 249 -1.50 5.72 24.42
N ALA A 250 -1.84 4.84 23.47
CA ALA A 250 -2.80 3.76 23.67
C ALA A 250 -2.49 2.52 22.82
N ARG A 251 -1.23 2.05 22.82
CA ARG A 251 -0.73 0.93 21.99
C ARG A 251 -1.71 -0.25 21.87
N ALA A 252 -2.16 -0.81 22.99
CA ALA A 252 -3.06 -1.97 22.99
C ALA A 252 -4.42 -1.68 22.31
N ALA A 253 -5.00 -0.49 22.54
CA ALA A 253 -6.26 -0.11 21.90
C ALA A 253 -6.07 0.17 20.39
N THR A 254 -4.95 0.79 20.01
CA THR A 254 -4.62 1.03 18.59
C THR A 254 -4.36 -0.28 17.85
N LEU A 255 -3.64 -1.22 18.43
CA LEU A 255 -3.45 -2.57 17.85
C LEU A 255 -4.78 -3.32 17.75
N ALA A 256 -5.61 -3.28 18.79
CA ALA A 256 -6.94 -3.88 18.75
C ALA A 256 -7.82 -3.29 17.64
N PHE A 257 -7.80 -1.96 17.46
CA PHE A 257 -8.48 -1.27 16.36
C PHE A 257 -7.94 -1.72 15.00
N LEU A 258 -6.63 -1.70 14.80
CA LEU A 258 -5.99 -2.01 13.53
C LEU A 258 -6.22 -3.47 13.13
N VAL A 259 -6.01 -4.43 14.03
CA VAL A 259 -6.26 -5.86 13.73
C VAL A 259 -7.75 -6.10 13.44
N SER A 260 -8.64 -5.45 14.19
CA SER A 260 -10.08 -5.58 13.96
C SER A 260 -10.51 -4.92 12.63
N LEU A 261 -9.83 -3.85 12.20
CA LEU A 261 -9.99 -3.26 10.88
C LEU A 261 -9.60 -4.27 9.77
N ILE A 262 -8.51 -5.02 9.94
CA ILE A 262 -8.10 -6.09 9.01
C ILE A 262 -9.18 -7.18 8.95
N VAL A 263 -9.67 -7.63 10.10
CA VAL A 263 -10.72 -8.66 10.17
C VAL A 263 -12.02 -8.18 9.50
N GLY A 264 -12.42 -6.93 9.74
CA GLY A 264 -13.59 -6.35 9.07
C GLY A 264 -13.43 -6.25 7.55
N ALA A 265 -12.20 -6.05 7.08
CA ALA A 265 -11.88 -5.94 5.65
C ALA A 265 -11.89 -7.27 4.89
N LEU A 266 -11.87 -8.43 5.58
CA LEU A 266 -12.07 -9.74 4.96
C LEU A 266 -13.39 -9.85 4.19
N ARG A 267 -14.34 -8.97 4.50
CA ARG A 267 -15.57 -8.85 3.75
C ARG A 267 -15.36 -8.36 2.32
N ALA A 268 -14.36 -7.51 2.05
CA ALA A 268 -14.19 -6.88 0.73
C ALA A 268 -14.00 -7.91 -0.40
N PRO A 269 -13.05 -8.86 -0.30
CA PRO A 269 -12.87 -9.87 -1.35
C PRO A 269 -14.10 -10.76 -1.55
N VAL A 270 -14.89 -11.01 -0.48
CA VAL A 270 -16.11 -11.84 -0.56
C VAL A 270 -17.23 -11.11 -1.30
N ILE A 271 -17.42 -9.81 -1.06
CA ILE A 271 -18.41 -9.04 -1.81
C ILE A 271 -18.03 -8.96 -3.27
N GLU A 272 -16.77 -8.69 -3.57
CA GLU A 272 -16.32 -8.55 -4.94
C GLU A 272 -16.53 -9.84 -5.73
N VAL A 273 -16.19 -11.01 -5.16
CA VAL A 273 -16.55 -12.31 -5.75
C VAL A 273 -18.06 -12.46 -5.92
N SER A 274 -18.87 -12.02 -4.95
CA SER A 274 -20.33 -12.10 -5.06
C SER A 274 -20.87 -11.25 -6.21
N MET A 275 -20.32 -10.05 -6.44
CA MET A 275 -20.69 -9.17 -7.55
C MET A 275 -20.29 -9.80 -8.89
N ARG A 276 -19.04 -10.29 -9.01
CA ARG A 276 -18.56 -10.96 -10.24
C ARG A 276 -19.35 -12.22 -10.58
N LEU A 277 -19.77 -12.99 -9.57
CA LEU A 277 -20.63 -14.16 -9.78
C LEU A 277 -22.03 -13.75 -10.22
N ALA A 278 -22.60 -12.68 -9.64
CA ALA A 278 -23.89 -12.15 -10.08
C ALA A 278 -23.85 -11.69 -11.55
N ASP A 279 -22.78 -11.01 -11.97
CA ASP A 279 -22.61 -10.52 -13.35
C ASP A 279 -22.41 -11.66 -14.36
N SER A 280 -21.73 -12.74 -13.96
CA SER A 280 -21.45 -13.90 -14.81
C SER A 280 -22.52 -14.99 -14.76
N GLY A 281 -23.54 -14.85 -13.91
CA GLY A 281 -24.54 -15.88 -13.65
C GLY A 281 -24.00 -17.11 -12.90
N GLY A 282 -22.82 -17.00 -12.30
CA GLY A 282 -22.19 -18.06 -11.51
C GLY A 282 -22.75 -18.17 -10.09
N THR A 283 -22.39 -19.24 -9.39
CA THR A 283 -22.80 -19.45 -7.99
C THR A 283 -21.61 -19.70 -7.08
N TRP A 284 -21.79 -19.39 -5.79
CA TRP A 284 -20.78 -19.68 -4.77
C TRP A 284 -20.45 -21.17 -4.68
N GLY A 285 -21.39 -22.08 -4.97
CA GLY A 285 -21.13 -23.52 -4.93
C GLY A 285 -20.01 -23.95 -5.89
N GLU A 286 -19.97 -23.35 -7.08
CA GLU A 286 -18.94 -23.63 -8.10
C GLU A 286 -17.64 -22.85 -7.86
N ALA A 287 -17.76 -21.63 -7.32
CA ALA A 287 -16.63 -20.72 -7.09
C ALA A 287 -15.82 -21.06 -5.83
N PHE A 288 -16.49 -21.58 -4.79
CA PHE A 288 -15.92 -21.79 -3.47
C PHE A 288 -14.64 -22.65 -3.47
N PRO A 289 -14.54 -23.78 -4.19
CA PRO A 289 -13.30 -24.57 -4.19
C PRO A 289 -12.09 -23.78 -4.71
N ARG A 290 -12.28 -22.96 -5.75
CA ARG A 290 -11.22 -22.12 -6.34
C ARG A 290 -10.84 -20.99 -5.39
N PHE A 291 -11.84 -20.34 -4.80
CA PHE A 291 -11.65 -19.30 -3.80
C PHE A 291 -10.88 -19.82 -2.59
N ALA A 292 -11.30 -20.96 -2.03
CA ALA A 292 -10.70 -21.57 -0.84
C ALA A 292 -9.26 -22.03 -1.12
N ALA A 293 -9.01 -22.67 -2.27
CA ALA A 293 -7.66 -23.08 -2.64
C ALA A 293 -6.71 -21.88 -2.77
N ALA A 294 -7.16 -20.80 -3.40
CA ALA A 294 -6.39 -19.58 -3.52
C ALA A 294 -6.19 -18.88 -2.17
N ALA A 295 -7.20 -18.87 -1.29
CA ALA A 295 -7.09 -18.34 0.07
C ALA A 295 -6.08 -19.10 0.91
N VAL A 296 -6.04 -20.43 0.80
CA VAL A 296 -4.99 -21.24 1.46
C VAL A 296 -3.62 -20.87 0.89
N ALA A 297 -3.47 -20.75 -0.43
CA ALA A 297 -2.20 -20.35 -1.04
C ALA A 297 -1.72 -18.97 -0.57
N GLY A 298 -2.63 -17.98 -0.50
CA GLY A 298 -2.33 -16.66 0.04
C GLY A 298 -1.92 -16.71 1.51
N ALA A 299 -2.67 -17.44 2.34
CA ALA A 299 -2.34 -17.57 3.75
C ALA A 299 -0.96 -18.23 3.96
N VAL A 300 -0.65 -19.27 3.20
CA VAL A 300 0.67 -19.93 3.23
C VAL A 300 1.78 -18.97 2.81
N ALA A 301 1.55 -18.12 1.81
CA ALA A 301 2.54 -17.12 1.39
C ALA A 301 2.88 -16.13 2.51
N VAL A 302 1.89 -15.58 3.22
CA VAL A 302 2.13 -14.68 4.36
C VAL A 302 2.83 -15.41 5.49
N ILE A 303 2.38 -16.61 5.87
CA ILE A 303 3.00 -17.37 6.97
C ILE A 303 4.45 -17.75 6.61
N ALA A 304 4.73 -18.06 5.34
CA ALA A 304 6.09 -18.34 4.90
C ALA A 304 6.97 -17.09 5.02
N ILE A 305 6.48 -15.92 4.57
CA ILE A 305 7.19 -14.64 4.72
C ILE A 305 7.43 -14.34 6.20
N ASP A 306 6.40 -14.46 7.04
CA ASP A 306 6.47 -14.21 8.48
C ASP A 306 7.49 -15.12 9.18
N ARG A 307 7.51 -16.42 8.84
CA ARG A 307 8.52 -17.36 9.40
C ARG A 307 9.95 -17.00 9.01
N HIS A 308 10.17 -16.45 7.82
CA HIS A 308 11.50 -16.02 7.39
C HIS A 308 11.83 -14.63 7.95
N ALA A 309 10.82 -13.82 8.26
CA ALA A 309 10.93 -12.54 8.95
C ALA A 309 11.16 -12.68 10.47
N GLY A 310 10.70 -13.80 11.06
CA GLY A 310 10.75 -14.15 12.49
C GLY A 310 12.14 -14.37 13.11
N VAL A 311 13.19 -13.79 12.52
CA VAL A 311 14.45 -13.48 13.22
C VAL A 311 14.34 -12.16 13.98
N LEU A 312 13.21 -11.44 13.88
CA LEU A 312 12.93 -10.21 14.61
C LEU A 312 11.86 -10.48 15.68
N GLU A 313 12.31 -10.73 16.91
CA GLU A 313 11.46 -10.76 18.11
C GLU A 313 10.70 -9.42 18.25
N TYR A 314 9.38 -9.50 18.50
CA TYR A 314 8.48 -8.38 18.80
C TYR A 314 8.61 -7.89 20.25
#